data_AF-A0A1I3UKU6-F1
#
_entry.id   AF-A0A1I3UKU6-F1
#
_cell.length_a   1.000
_cell.length_b   1.000
_cell.length_c   1.000
_cell.angle_alpha   90.00
_cell.angle_beta   90.00
_cell.angle_gamma   90.00
#
_symmetry.space_group_name_H-M   'P 1'
#
loop_
_entity.id
_entity.type
_entity.pdbx_description
1 polymer ?
#
loop_
_entity_poly.entity_id
_entity_poly.type
_entity_poly.pdbx_seq_one_letter_code
_entity_poly.pdbx_strand_id
1 'polypeptide(L)'
;MSTFDEVYDFECKVFEPETAELSQKEIKSMLQQLYKYFPYTEHEGKRKPYEPSSDYSKKWFQSYNHLLMLLDMKKQEAKHNISMWLSVLAIVVSVTSVLVRVGSAG
;
A
#
# COMPACT_ATOMS: atom_id res chain seq x y z
N MET A 1 -12.37 22.85 -7.08
CA MET A 1 -10.95 23.12 -6.81
C MET A 1 -10.80 22.96 -5.31
N SER A 2 -10.04 21.99 -4.86
CA SER A 2 -9.89 21.67 -3.44
C SER A 2 -9.18 22.83 -2.73
N THR A 3 -9.54 23.08 -1.47
CA THR A 3 -8.86 24.14 -0.69
C THR A 3 -7.49 23.64 -0.22
N PHE A 4 -6.55 24.55 0.07
CA PHE A 4 -5.25 24.16 0.63
C PHE A 4 -5.40 23.42 1.96
N ASP A 5 -6.38 23.80 2.77
CA ASP A 5 -6.68 23.16 4.06
C ASP A 5 -7.13 21.71 3.89
N GLU A 6 -7.99 21.42 2.89
CA GLU A 6 -8.39 20.04 2.55
C GLU A 6 -7.20 19.17 2.13
N VAL A 7 -6.21 19.75 1.43
CA VAL A 7 -4.99 19.04 1.04
C VAL A 7 -4.13 18.75 2.25
N TYR A 8 -3.91 19.74 3.12
CA TYR A 8 -3.08 19.55 4.30
C TYR A 8 -3.69 18.57 5.30
N ASP A 9 -5.01 18.61 5.51
CA ASP A 9 -5.71 17.61 6.34
C ASP A 9 -5.56 16.21 5.75
N PHE A 10 -5.67 16.07 4.42
CA PHE A 10 -5.45 14.80 3.75
C PHE A 10 -4.00 14.31 3.91
N GLU A 11 -3.02 15.18 3.73
CA GLU A 11 -1.60 14.85 3.93
C GLU A 11 -1.34 14.42 5.38
N CYS A 12 -1.89 15.11 6.38
CA CYS A 12 -1.79 14.70 7.79
C CYS A 12 -2.39 13.31 8.00
N LYS A 13 -3.59 13.05 7.46
CA LYS A 13 -4.26 11.75 7.54
C LYS A 13 -3.42 10.62 6.96
N VAL A 14 -2.70 10.85 5.86
CA VAL A 14 -1.82 9.84 5.24
C VAL A 14 -0.77 9.32 6.23
N PHE A 15 -0.29 10.14 7.17
CA PHE A 15 0.72 9.77 8.15
C PHE A 15 0.16 9.37 9.53
N GLU A 16 -1.16 9.33 9.69
CA GLU A 16 -1.77 8.83 10.91
C GLU A 16 -1.52 7.31 11.07
N PRO A 17 -1.32 6.81 12.30
CA PRO A 17 -1.09 5.39 12.55
C PRO A 17 -2.21 4.50 11.98
N GLU A 18 -3.44 4.99 12.01
CA GLU A 18 -4.64 4.31 11.50
C GLU A 18 -4.55 4.01 10.00
N THR A 19 -3.80 4.82 9.23
CA THR A 19 -3.58 4.61 7.80
C THR A 19 -2.77 3.35 7.51
N ALA A 20 -1.90 2.90 8.44
CA ALA A 20 -1.15 1.66 8.30
C ALA A 20 -2.04 0.40 8.47
N GLU A 21 -3.16 0.54 9.18
CA GLU A 21 -4.12 -0.54 9.42
C GLU A 21 -5.12 -0.73 8.27
N LEU A 22 -5.18 0.24 7.35
CA LEU A 22 -6.10 0.19 6.22
C LEU A 22 -5.83 -0.99 5.28
N SER A 23 -6.90 -1.48 4.64
CA SER A 23 -6.78 -2.50 3.61
C SER A 23 -6.09 -1.96 2.37
N GLN A 24 -5.55 -2.86 1.55
CA GLN A 24 -4.92 -2.49 0.26
C GLN A 24 -5.89 -1.71 -0.66
N LYS A 25 -7.21 -1.98 -0.58
CA LYS A 25 -8.22 -1.29 -1.39
C LYS A 25 -8.41 0.16 -0.91
N GLU A 26 -8.42 0.38 0.40
CA GLU A 26 -8.54 1.70 1.01
C GLU A 26 -7.31 2.56 0.73
N ILE A 27 -6.11 1.99 0.87
CA ILE A 27 -4.86 2.71 0.55
C ILE A 27 -4.82 3.09 -0.94
N LYS A 28 -5.29 2.22 -1.85
CA LYS A 28 -5.46 2.57 -3.28
C LYS A 28 -6.47 3.69 -3.49
N SER A 29 -7.56 3.72 -2.72
CA SER A 29 -8.54 4.81 -2.79
C SER A 29 -7.93 6.14 -2.32
N MET A 30 -7.14 6.13 -1.24
CA MET A 30 -6.38 7.29 -0.80
C MET A 30 -5.39 7.77 -1.86
N LEU A 31 -4.67 6.84 -2.51
CA LEU A 31 -3.78 7.20 -3.62
C LEU A 31 -4.52 7.89 -4.78
N GLN A 32 -5.71 7.40 -5.13
CA GLN A 32 -6.57 8.03 -6.13
C GLN A 32 -7.05 9.42 -5.71
N GLN A 33 -7.32 9.62 -4.42
CA GLN A 33 -7.67 10.94 -3.87
C GLN A 33 -6.47 11.88 -3.93
N LEU A 34 -5.26 11.42 -3.58
CA LEU A 34 -4.02 12.21 -3.62
C LEU A 34 -3.73 12.75 -5.03
N TYR A 35 -3.99 11.97 -6.08
CA TYR A 35 -3.83 12.44 -7.47
C TYR A 35 -4.72 13.63 -7.84
N LYS A 36 -5.85 13.83 -7.15
CA LYS A 36 -6.69 15.02 -7.36
C LYS A 36 -6.02 16.30 -6.85
N TYR A 37 -5.07 16.16 -5.93
CA TYR A 37 -4.32 17.26 -5.33
C TYR A 37 -2.93 17.45 -5.98
N PHE A 38 -2.69 16.82 -7.14
CA PHE A 38 -1.39 16.88 -7.80
C PHE A 38 -0.93 18.35 -7.97
N PRO A 39 0.31 18.68 -7.55
CA PRO A 39 0.83 20.04 -7.61
C PRO A 39 1.06 20.51 -9.04
N TYR A 40 0.15 21.34 -9.58
CA TYR A 40 0.32 21.97 -10.89
C TYR A 40 -0.06 23.45 -10.88
N THR A 41 0.66 24.25 -11.67
CA THR A 41 0.28 25.61 -12.08
C THR A 41 -0.35 25.58 -13.47
N GLU A 42 -1.20 26.56 -13.76
CA GLU A 42 -1.60 26.84 -15.13
C GLU A 42 -0.66 27.88 -15.73
N HIS A 43 -0.12 27.58 -16.91
CA HIS A 43 0.73 28.47 -17.67
C HIS A 43 0.36 28.36 -19.15
N GLU A 44 -0.14 29.47 -19.72
CA GLU A 44 -0.56 29.54 -21.13
C GLU A 44 -1.61 28.47 -21.51
N GLY A 45 -2.56 28.20 -20.62
CA GLY A 45 -3.60 27.18 -20.85
C GLY A 45 -3.11 25.73 -20.74
N LYS A 46 -1.84 25.51 -20.36
CA LYS A 46 -1.28 24.18 -20.08
C LYS A 46 -1.01 24.01 -18.59
N ARG A 47 -1.18 22.79 -18.09
CA ARG A 47 -0.77 22.43 -16.73
C ARG A 47 0.73 22.18 -16.72
N LYS A 48 1.46 22.90 -15.87
CA LYS A 48 2.86 22.64 -15.56
C LYS A 48 2.96 22.16 -14.11
N PRO A 49 3.73 21.11 -13.79
CA PRO A 49 3.95 20.73 -12.40
C PRO A 49 4.61 21.89 -11.63
N TYR A 50 4.36 21.97 -10.32
CA TYR A 50 5.12 22.91 -9.48
C TYR A 50 6.60 22.58 -9.55
N GLU A 51 7.45 23.58 -9.29
CA GLU A 51 8.87 23.32 -9.15
C GLU A 51 9.13 22.25 -8.08
N PRO A 52 10.04 21.29 -8.32
CA PRO A 52 10.38 20.24 -7.37
C PRO A 52 10.88 20.78 -6.01
N SER A 53 11.37 22.02 -6.00
CA SER A 53 11.86 22.75 -4.83
C SER A 53 10.74 23.29 -3.93
N SER A 54 9.50 23.40 -4.42
CA SER A 54 8.38 23.93 -3.65
C SER A 54 7.99 22.98 -2.52
N ASP A 55 7.69 23.54 -1.35
CA ASP A 55 7.33 22.75 -0.17
C ASP A 55 6.04 21.96 -0.37
N TYR A 56 5.09 22.51 -1.12
CA TYR A 56 3.85 21.81 -1.48
C TYR A 56 4.12 20.57 -2.37
N SER A 57 5.00 20.67 -3.37
CA SER A 57 5.38 19.53 -4.20
C SER A 57 6.08 18.45 -3.37
N LYS A 58 6.99 18.85 -2.47
CA LYS A 58 7.69 17.92 -1.56
C LYS A 58 6.73 17.14 -0.66
N LYS A 59 5.79 17.82 -0.01
CA LYS A 59 4.81 17.18 0.88
C LYS A 59 3.90 16.20 0.13
N TRP A 60 3.46 16.58 -1.07
CA TRP A 60 2.70 15.69 -1.93
C TRP A 60 3.48 14.42 -2.27
N PHE A 61 4.76 14.55 -2.68
CA PHE A 61 5.62 13.40 -2.99
C PHE A 61 5.91 12.52 -1.77
N GLN A 62 6.07 13.11 -0.59
CA GLN A 62 6.21 12.36 0.66
C GLN A 62 4.96 11.52 0.95
N SER A 63 3.78 12.11 0.83
CA SER A 63 2.49 11.43 1.00
C SER A 63 2.33 10.29 -0.02
N TYR A 64 2.68 10.56 -1.29
CA TYR A 64 2.66 9.57 -2.35
C TYR A 64 3.58 8.38 -2.04
N ASN A 65 4.83 8.65 -1.67
CA ASN A 65 5.80 7.61 -1.33
C ASN A 65 5.37 6.79 -0.11
N HIS A 66 4.79 7.44 0.91
CA HIS A 66 4.29 6.75 2.09
C HIS A 66 3.15 5.78 1.74
N LEU A 67 2.16 6.21 0.95
CA LEU A 67 1.08 5.34 0.48
C LEU A 67 1.59 4.16 -0.36
N LEU A 68 2.59 4.39 -1.23
CA LEU A 68 3.22 3.30 -1.99
C LEU A 68 3.95 2.31 -1.09
N MET A 69 4.67 2.79 -0.07
CA MET A 69 5.34 1.94 0.91
C MET A 69 4.34 1.05 1.64
N LEU A 70 3.22 1.61 2.12
CA LEU A 70 2.17 0.85 2.79
C LEU A 70 1.55 -0.20 1.85
N LEU A 71 1.32 0.13 0.58
CA LEU A 71 0.84 -0.85 -0.41
C LEU A 71 1.82 -2.01 -0.63
N ASP A 72 3.12 -1.71 -0.67
CA ASP A 72 4.13 -2.75 -0.82
C ASP A 72 4.23 -3.64 0.42
N MET A 73 4.18 -3.06 1.62
CA MET A 73 4.13 -3.81 2.88
C MET A 73 2.94 -4.79 2.90
N LYS A 74 1.72 -4.33 2.59
CA LYS A 74 0.54 -5.21 2.52
C LYS A 74 0.68 -6.31 1.48
N LYS A 75 1.31 -6.02 0.34
CA LYS A 75 1.58 -7.02 -0.71
C LYS A 75 2.59 -8.06 -0.23
N GLN A 76 3.61 -7.66 0.53
CA GLN A 76 4.60 -8.56 1.11
C GLN A 76 3.97 -9.44 2.20
N GLU A 77 3.14 -8.88 3.08
CA GLU A 77 2.38 -9.64 4.09
C GLU A 77 1.51 -10.72 3.45
N ALA A 78 0.76 -10.38 2.39
CA ALA A 78 -0.07 -11.35 1.68
C ALA A 78 0.77 -12.49 1.09
N LYS A 79 1.92 -12.19 0.48
CA LYS A 79 2.85 -13.21 -0.03
C LYS A 79 3.40 -14.08 1.10
N HIS A 80 3.76 -13.49 2.23
CA HIS A 80 4.26 -14.22 3.39
C HIS A 80 3.19 -15.18 3.94
N ASN A 81 1.95 -14.73 4.07
CA ASN A 81 0.83 -15.57 4.50
C ASN A 81 0.59 -16.74 3.55
N ILE A 82 0.64 -16.52 2.23
CA ILE A 82 0.54 -17.60 1.24
C ILE A 82 1.68 -18.60 1.42
N SER A 83 2.92 -18.11 1.56
CA SER A 83 4.08 -18.97 1.78
C SER A 83 3.92 -19.82 3.05
N MET A 84 3.44 -19.23 4.14
CA MET A 84 3.18 -19.93 5.40
C MET A 84 2.15 -21.04 5.21
N TRP A 85 1.04 -20.76 4.53
CA TRP A 85 0.00 -21.75 4.25
C TRP A 85 0.51 -22.92 3.40
N LEU A 86 1.34 -22.65 2.39
CA LEU A 86 1.98 -23.69 1.60
C LEU A 86 2.90 -24.57 2.45
N SER A 87 3.66 -23.98 3.37
CA SER A 87 4.50 -24.74 4.30
C SER A 87 3.67 -25.64 5.22
N VAL A 88 2.55 -25.15 5.76
CA VAL A 88 1.62 -25.96 6.57
C VAL A 88 1.08 -27.15 5.76
N LEU A 89 0.63 -26.91 4.52
CA LEU A 89 0.14 -27.98 3.65
C LEU A 89 1.22 -29.04 3.37
N ALA A 90 2.46 -28.62 3.11
CA ALA A 90 3.57 -29.54 2.89
C ALA A 90 3.82 -30.45 4.11
N ILE A 91 3.74 -29.90 5.33
CA ILE A 91 3.87 -30.67 6.57
C ILE A 91 2.73 -31.70 6.69
N VAL A 92 1.48 -31.28 6.48
CA VAL A 92 0.30 -32.16 6.56
C VAL A 92 0.41 -33.33 5.58
N VAL A 93 0.78 -33.05 4.32
CA VAL A 93 0.98 -34.09 3.30
C VAL A 93 2.10 -35.04 3.70
N SER A 94 3.21 -34.52 4.24
CA SER A 94 4.34 -35.32 4.68
C SER A 94 3.95 -36.28 5.81
N VAL A 95 3.26 -35.78 6.84
CA VAL A 95 2.79 -36.59 7.98
C VAL A 95 1.80 -37.65 7.52
N THR A 96 0.82 -37.28 6.69
CA THR A 96 -0.19 -38.22 6.18
C THR A 96 0.46 -39.33 5.36
N SER A 97 1.43 -38.99 4.52
CA SER A 97 2.17 -39.96 3.70
C SER A 97 2.93 -40.98 4.54
N VAL A 98 3.54 -40.53 5.64
CA VAL A 98 4.24 -41.42 6.59
C VAL A 98 3.24 -42.33 7.30
N LEU A 99 2.12 -41.80 7.80
CA LEU A 99 1.08 -42.59 8.47
C LEU A 99 0.48 -43.66 7.55
N VAL A 100 0.20 -43.32 6.29
CA VAL A 100 -0.29 -44.28 5.29
C VAL A 100 0.73 -45.38 5.03
N ARG A 101 2.02 -45.03 4.85
CA ARG A 101 3.07 -46.04 4.63
C ARG A 101 3.23 -46.98 5.81
N VAL A 102 3.23 -46.46 7.04
CA VAL A 102 3.33 -47.28 8.26
C VAL A 102 2.10 -48.17 8.42
N GLY A 103 0.89 -47.63 8.18
CA GLY A 103 -0.35 -48.42 8.25
C GLY A 103 -0.49 -49.48 7.17
N SER A 104 0.13 -49.31 5.99
CA SER A 104 0.14 -50.31 4.92
C SER A 104 1.22 -51.40 5.08
N ALA A 105 2.17 -51.21 6.00
CA ALA A 105 3.29 -52.12 6.22
C ALA A 105 3.09 -53.06 7.43
N GLY A 106 1.95 -52.96 8.12
CA GLY A 106 1.56 -53.80 9.26
C GLY A 106 0.45 -54.80 8.92
#